data_AF-A0A7X8ZBR6-F1
#
_entry.id   AF-A0A7X8ZBR6-F1
#
_cell.length_a   1.000
_cell.length_b   1.000
_cell.length_c   1.000
_cell.angle_alpha   90.00
_cell.angle_beta   90.00
_cell.angle_gamma   90.00
#
_symmetry.space_group_name_H-M   'P 1'
#
loop_
_entity.id
_entity.type
_entity.pdbx_description
1 polymer ?
#
loop_
_entity_poly.entity_id
_entity_poly.type
_entity_poly.pdbx_seq_one_letter_code
_entity_poly.pdbx_strand_id
1 'polypeptide(L)'
;SGDVWAVPPGSVTIGPRDVANARYRLEMHNIVFTGGVDSWQRMISRIELYGPVSMDCPASIVKLFPGNCYVSYEIARPFDLWRENQNIFA
;
A
#
# COMPACT_ATOMS: atom_id res chain seq x y z
N SER A 1 -5.56 18.09 -1.49
CA SER A 1 -6.90 17.49 -1.51
C SER A 1 -7.84 18.44 -2.23
N GLY A 2 -8.65 17.95 -3.18
CA GLY A 2 -9.58 18.77 -3.99
C GLY A 2 -11.01 18.77 -3.43
N ASP A 3 -11.91 19.47 -4.12
CA ASP A 3 -13.33 19.53 -3.76
C ASP A 3 -14.01 18.15 -3.93
N VAL A 4 -14.50 17.60 -2.82
CA VAL A 4 -15.14 16.28 -2.76
C VAL A 4 -16.44 16.25 -3.56
N TRP A 5 -17.12 17.39 -3.71
CA TRP A 5 -18.35 17.51 -4.50
C TRP A 5 -18.12 17.24 -5.99
N ALA A 6 -16.91 17.52 -6.49
CA ALA A 6 -16.55 17.34 -7.90
C ALA A 6 -16.01 15.94 -8.22
N VAL A 7 -15.84 15.06 -7.22
CA VAL A 7 -15.34 13.69 -7.42
C VAL A 7 -16.48 12.84 -8.01
N PRO A 8 -16.27 12.11 -9.12
CA PRO A 8 -17.28 11.21 -9.67
C PRO A 8 -17.76 10.20 -8.62
N PRO A 9 -19.07 9.93 -8.53
CA PRO A 9 -19.65 9.06 -7.48
C PRO A 9 -19.27 7.59 -7.61
N GLY A 10 -18.60 7.18 -8.70
CA GLY A 10 -18.17 5.80 -8.91
C GLY A 10 -17.14 5.67 -10.03
N SER A 11 -16.58 4.47 -10.13
CA SER A 11 -15.62 4.07 -11.16
C SER A 11 -15.90 2.65 -11.62
N VAL A 12 -15.57 2.36 -12.88
CA VAL A 12 -15.54 0.98 -13.39
C VAL A 12 -14.08 0.53 -13.29
N THR A 13 -13.83 -0.50 -12.49
CA THR A 13 -12.48 -1.01 -12.23
C THR A 13 -12.38 -2.50 -12.57
N ILE A 14 -11.16 -2.96 -12.79
CA ILE A 14 -10.86 -4.40 -12.84
C ILE A 14 -11.20 -5.06 -11.50
N GLY A 15 -11.56 -6.34 -11.55
CA GLY A 15 -11.89 -7.12 -10.37
C GLY A 15 -10.76 -8.03 -9.88
N PRO A 16 -10.92 -8.67 -8.71
CA PRO A 16 -9.97 -9.67 -8.21
C PRO A 16 -9.75 -10.84 -9.17
N ARG A 17 -10.78 -11.20 -9.97
CA ARG A 17 -10.68 -12.23 -11.02
C ARG A 17 -9.66 -11.85 -12.11
N ASP A 18 -9.65 -10.60 -12.53
CA ASP A 18 -8.74 -10.12 -13.57
C ASP A 18 -7.30 -10.14 -13.03
N VAL A 19 -7.14 -9.71 -11.77
CA VAL A 19 -5.87 -9.82 -11.06
C VAL A 19 -5.44 -11.27 -10.95
N ALA A 20 -6.31 -12.23 -10.61
CA ALA A 20 -5.99 -13.66 -10.49
C ALA A 20 -5.67 -14.36 -11.82
N ASN A 21 -6.18 -13.86 -12.94
CA ASN A 21 -5.91 -14.42 -14.27
C ASN A 21 -4.70 -13.76 -14.99
N ALA A 22 -4.14 -12.70 -14.43
CA ALA A 22 -2.94 -12.07 -14.99
C ALA A 22 -1.76 -13.06 -15.05
N ARG A 23 -1.03 -13.08 -16.17
CA ARG A 23 0.18 -13.92 -16.32
C ARG A 23 1.33 -13.42 -15.45
N TYR A 24 1.49 -12.10 -15.35
CA TYR A 24 2.51 -11.43 -14.56
C TYR A 24 1.85 -10.33 -13.74
N ARG A 25 2.24 -10.21 -12.47
CA ARG A 25 1.81 -9.16 -11.55
C ARG A 25 3.02 -8.38 -11.12
N LEU A 26 2.95 -7.08 -11.31
CA LEU A 26 3.94 -6.14 -10.85
C LEU A 26 3.23 -5.15 -9.94
N GLU A 27 3.86 -4.91 -8.80
CA GLU A 27 3.39 -3.95 -7.83
C GLU A 27 4.49 -2.94 -7.48
N MET A 28 4.12 -1.69 -7.22
CA MET A 28 5.07 -0.62 -6.95
C MET A 28 4.60 0.27 -5.80
N HIS A 29 5.39 0.31 -4.73
CA HIS A 29 5.19 1.19 -3.57
C HIS A 29 6.20 2.34 -3.59
N ASN A 30 5.91 3.38 -4.36
CA ASN A 30 6.83 4.51 -4.57
C ASN A 30 6.17 5.90 -4.42
N ILE A 31 4.84 5.99 -4.35
CA ILE A 31 4.16 7.29 -4.29
C ILE A 31 4.46 7.93 -2.92
N VAL A 32 5.40 8.88 -2.93
CA VAL A 32 5.75 9.75 -1.81
C VAL A 32 5.40 11.18 -2.17
N PHE A 33 4.68 11.86 -1.28
CA PHE A 33 4.37 13.28 -1.39
C PHE A 33 5.66 14.09 -1.34
N THR A 34 5.73 15.14 -2.17
CA THR A 34 6.87 16.07 -2.17
C THR A 34 6.94 16.80 -0.82
N GLY A 35 7.79 16.33 0.10
CA GLY A 35 8.11 17.02 1.36
C GLY A 35 7.37 16.55 2.61
N GLY A 36 6.74 15.37 2.61
CA GLY A 36 5.98 14.85 3.76
C GLY A 36 6.26 13.39 4.13
N VAL A 37 5.79 12.96 5.31
CA VAL A 37 5.81 11.57 5.76
C VAL A 37 4.46 10.93 5.45
N ASP A 38 4.40 10.14 4.38
CA ASP A 38 3.20 9.41 3.95
C ASP A 38 2.93 8.19 4.84
N SER A 39 2.38 8.44 6.02
CA SER A 39 2.14 7.41 7.05
C SER A 39 1.17 6.32 6.60
N TRP A 40 0.12 6.66 5.84
CA TRP A 40 -0.87 5.69 5.41
C TRP A 40 -0.33 4.75 4.33
N GLN A 41 0.38 5.27 3.32
CA GLN A 41 0.91 4.49 2.21
C GLN A 41 1.90 3.44 2.73
N ARG A 42 2.70 3.83 3.73
CA ARG A 42 3.61 2.95 4.47
C ARG A 42 2.87 1.87 5.25
N MET A 43 1.76 2.23 5.89
CA MET A 43 0.94 1.29 6.67
C MET A 43 0.30 0.24 5.76
N ILE A 44 -0.33 0.67 4.66
CA ILE A 44 -1.01 -0.24 3.74
C ILE A 44 -0.01 -1.14 3.01
N SER A 45 1.13 -0.61 2.54
CA SER A 45 2.21 -1.40 1.94
C SER A 45 2.65 -2.57 2.84
N ARG A 46 2.77 -2.34 4.17
CA ARG A 46 3.12 -3.40 5.12
C ARG A 46 1.99 -4.39 5.37
N ILE A 47 0.74 -3.94 5.44
CA ILE A 47 -0.42 -4.83 5.59
C ILE A 47 -0.55 -5.74 4.37
N GLU A 48 -0.37 -5.17 3.18
CA GLU A 48 -0.37 -5.91 1.93
C GLU A 48 0.72 -6.98 1.90
N LEU A 49 1.98 -6.63 2.22
CA LEU A 49 3.11 -7.54 2.15
C LEU A 49 3.16 -8.56 3.28
N TYR A 50 2.84 -8.16 4.51
CA TYR A 50 3.07 -8.98 5.72
C TYR A 50 1.80 -9.36 6.47
N GLY A 51 0.67 -8.69 6.23
CA GLY A 51 -0.60 -9.00 6.89
C GLY A 51 -1.23 -10.32 6.40
N PRO A 52 -2.34 -10.75 7.00
CA PRO A 52 -3.14 -11.84 6.44
C PRO A 52 -3.74 -11.43 5.09
N VAL A 53 -4.03 -12.40 4.22
CA VAL A 53 -4.82 -12.16 3.01
C VAL A 53 -6.28 -11.97 3.44
N SER A 54 -6.84 -10.78 3.23
CA SER A 54 -8.22 -10.42 3.63
C SER A 54 -8.89 -9.54 2.59
N MET A 55 -10.23 -9.58 2.55
CA MET A 55 -11.05 -8.65 1.77
C MET A 55 -10.99 -7.21 2.30
N ASP A 56 -10.60 -7.01 3.57
CA ASP A 56 -10.39 -5.67 4.15
C ASP A 56 -9.20 -4.95 3.51
N CYS A 57 -8.23 -5.71 2.98
CA CYS A 57 -7.11 -5.20 2.20
C CYS A 57 -7.03 -5.98 0.88
N PRO A 58 -7.84 -5.62 -0.14
CA PRO A 58 -7.94 -6.39 -1.37
C PRO A 58 -6.61 -6.59 -2.11
N ALA A 59 -5.69 -5.64 -1.95
CA ALA A 59 -4.36 -5.67 -2.55
C ALA A 59 -3.55 -6.91 -2.09
N SER A 60 -3.75 -7.37 -0.86
CA SER A 60 -3.12 -8.58 -0.30
C SER A 60 -3.30 -9.87 -1.11
N ILE A 61 -4.26 -9.90 -2.05
CA ILE A 61 -4.46 -11.00 -3.01
C ILE A 61 -3.20 -11.29 -3.85
N VAL A 62 -2.33 -10.30 -4.09
CA VAL A 62 -1.12 -10.48 -4.90
C VAL A 62 -0.16 -11.52 -4.30
N LYS A 63 -0.22 -11.75 -2.98
CA LYS A 63 0.57 -12.79 -2.30
C LYS A 63 0.19 -14.22 -2.66
N LEU A 64 -1.02 -14.44 -3.19
CA LEU A 64 -1.47 -15.77 -3.60
C LEU A 64 -0.83 -16.23 -4.92
N PHE A 65 -0.20 -15.32 -5.66
CA PHE A 65 0.30 -15.56 -7.00
C PHE A 65 1.78 -15.16 -7.13
N PRO A 66 2.53 -15.73 -8.07
CA PRO A 66 3.87 -15.26 -8.37
C PRO A 66 3.82 -13.82 -8.93
N GLY A 67 4.68 -12.94 -8.39
CA GLY A 67 4.77 -11.55 -8.77
C GLY A 67 5.97 -10.85 -8.13
N ASN A 68 6.26 -9.64 -8.61
CA ASN A 68 7.33 -8.80 -8.07
C ASN A 68 6.74 -7.52 -7.50
N CYS A 69 7.12 -7.18 -6.26
CA CYS A 69 6.78 -5.91 -5.62
C CYS A 69 8.04 -5.08 -5.40
N TYR A 70 8.07 -3.87 -5.98
CA TYR A 70 9.14 -2.90 -5.80
C TYR A 70 8.77 -1.90 -4.74
N VAL A 71 9.50 -1.90 -3.63
CA VAL A 71 9.27 -0.99 -2.50
C VAL A 71 10.37 0.05 -2.45
N SER A 72 9.98 1.34 -2.46
CA SER A 72 10.92 2.45 -2.29
C SER A 72 11.47 2.51 -0.87
N TYR A 73 12.68 3.05 -0.71
CA TYR A 73 13.33 3.21 0.59
C TYR A 73 12.45 4.00 1.58
N GLU A 74 11.87 5.11 1.13
CA GLU A 74 10.99 5.96 1.94
C GLU A 74 9.78 5.22 2.49
N ILE A 75 9.17 4.34 1.69
CA ILE A 75 8.04 3.52 2.14
C ILE A 75 8.51 2.45 3.13
N ALA A 76 9.68 1.85 2.87
CA ALA A 76 10.27 0.80 3.71
C ALA A 76 10.81 1.30 5.05
N ARG A 77 10.98 2.62 5.25
CA ARG A 77 11.48 3.20 6.50
C ARG A 77 10.73 2.67 7.73
N PRO A 78 11.39 2.54 8.90
CA PRO A 78 10.72 2.19 10.15
C PRO A 78 9.71 3.27 10.55
N PHE A 79 8.58 2.88 11.13
CA PHE A 79 7.62 3.85 11.66
C PHE A 79 8.19 4.53 12.89
N ASP A 80 8.16 5.85 12.88
CA ASP A 80 8.32 6.64 14.09
C ASP A 80 6.92 6.90 14.67
N LEU A 81 6.73 6.59 15.95
CA LEU A 81 5.56 6.99 16.69
C LEU A 81 5.62 8.51 16.89
N TRP A 82 4.51 9.20 16.67
CA TRP A 82 4.42 10.66 16.88
C TRP A 82 4.65 11.07 18.35
N ARG A 83 4.63 10.10 19.27
CA ARG A 83 5.12 10.24 20.65
C ARG A 83 6.54 9.66 20.77
N GLU A 84 7.49 10.58 20.61
CA GLU A 84 8.78 10.71 21.30
C GLU A 84 9.67 9.48 21.46
N ASN A 85 10.84 9.51 20.80
CA ASN A 85 12.15 9.31 21.44
C ASN A 85 12.23 8.24 22.56
N GLN A 86 11.77 7.02 22.30
CA GLN A 86 12.10 5.87 23.12
C GLN A 86 12.78 4.84 22.21
N ASN A 87 14.09 4.74 22.36
CA ASN A 87 14.88 3.64 21.81
C ASN A 87 14.29 2.32 22.33
N ILE A 88 13.53 1.61 21.49
CA ILE A 88 13.07 0.25 21.78
C ILE A 88 14.13 -0.82 21.45
N PHE A 89 15.34 -0.38 21.07
CA PHE A 89 16.48 -1.24 20.74
C PHE A 89 17.74 -0.87 21.55
N ALA A 90 17.59 -0.24 22.71
CA ALA A 90 18.65 -0.13 23.71
C ALA A 90 18.52 -1.24 24.76
#